data_AF-A0A918W067-F1
#
_entry.id   AF-A0A918W067-F1
#
_cell.length_a   1.000
_cell.length_b   1.000
_cell.length_c   1.000
_cell.angle_alpha   90.00
_cell.angle_beta   90.00
_cell.angle_gamma   90.00
#
_symmetry.space_group_name_H-M   'P 1'
#
loop_
_entity.id
_entity.type
_entity.pdbx_description
1 polymer ?
#
loop_
_entity_poly.entity_id
_entity_poly.type
_entity_poly.pdbx_seq_one_letter_code
_entity_poly.pdbx_strand_id
1 'polypeptide(L)'
;MKNSGTTVLFGVIFLLYGTTGFSQSSVRSAYESFDTAIHVQNTGLANGTEYVEQHIVKNNKHKYLDTPEYRTGTVVYDGQPYYNVDLKYNVYDDLLLVRIPTTGGTAAFELHKEKVNSFEINNSSFISVKENPENKSQFFEILIDGSHFLLLKKHLKKARKHLDQNFTYFEFEKDSPEYLLSFNGEYYEVNSRRSIRRLFPNQEEQIRDFYRSNSSLQKSDPDTFLTLLFKDLASSNSELKIK
;
A
#
# COMPACT_ATOMS: atom_id res chain seq x y z
N MET A 1 1.51 -3.19 -71.02
CA MET A 1 1.03 -4.57 -70.73
C MET A 1 1.34 -4.82 -69.25
N LYS A 2 0.44 -4.60 -68.29
CA LYS A 2 -0.78 -5.35 -67.92
C LYS A 2 -0.55 -6.87 -67.81
N ASN A 3 -0.52 -7.36 -66.56
CA ASN A 3 -1.15 -8.57 -66.01
C ASN A 3 -0.60 -8.76 -64.58
N SER A 4 -1.28 -8.32 -63.53
CA SER A 4 -2.39 -8.99 -62.81
C SER A 4 -2.02 -10.38 -62.25
N GLY A 5 -1.69 -10.42 -60.95
CA GLY A 5 -1.70 -11.60 -60.12
C GLY A 5 -2.47 -11.30 -58.84
N THR A 6 -3.67 -11.85 -58.76
CA THR A 6 -4.68 -11.66 -57.72
C THR A 6 -4.49 -12.63 -56.54
N THR A 7 -4.50 -12.07 -55.33
CA THR A 7 -5.22 -12.52 -54.11
C THR A 7 -4.84 -13.80 -53.33
N VAL A 8 -4.93 -13.60 -52.00
CA VAL A 8 -5.16 -14.52 -50.87
C VAL A 8 -3.94 -15.11 -50.16
N LEU A 9 -3.62 -14.58 -48.98
CA LEU A 9 -3.29 -15.44 -47.84
C LEU A 9 -3.87 -14.89 -46.53
N PHE A 10 -4.95 -15.54 -46.13
CA PHE A 10 -5.41 -15.86 -44.76
C PHE A 10 -4.95 -14.98 -43.60
N GLY A 11 -5.92 -14.30 -42.98
CA GLY A 11 -5.82 -13.85 -41.60
C GLY A 11 -5.91 -15.03 -40.63
N VAL A 12 -4.95 -15.09 -39.71
CA VAL A 12 -4.97 -15.69 -38.36
C VAL A 12 -3.75 -14.99 -37.70
N ILE A 13 -3.76 -14.32 -36.55
CA ILE A 13 -4.24 -14.70 -35.23
C ILE A 13 -4.51 -13.39 -34.48
N PHE A 14 -5.78 -13.05 -34.33
CA PHE A 14 -6.27 -12.23 -33.22
C PHE A 14 -6.63 -13.25 -32.13
N LEU A 15 -5.82 -13.40 -31.07
CA LEU A 15 -6.14 -14.09 -29.80
C LEU A 15 -4.86 -14.26 -28.94
N LEU A 16 -4.34 -13.18 -28.37
CA LEU A 16 -3.34 -13.25 -27.29
C LEU A 16 -3.64 -12.29 -26.13
N TYR A 17 -4.93 -12.00 -25.88
CA TYR A 17 -5.36 -11.16 -24.74
C TYR A 17 -6.17 -11.93 -23.68
N GLY A 18 -5.97 -13.26 -23.56
CA GLY A 18 -6.80 -14.10 -22.68
C GLY A 18 -6.10 -14.95 -21.62
N THR A 19 -4.76 -15.05 -21.59
CA THR A 19 -4.07 -16.08 -20.77
C THR A 19 -3.42 -15.57 -19.48
N THR A 20 -3.42 -14.26 -19.20
CA THR A 20 -2.78 -13.73 -17.99
C THR A 20 -3.53 -14.08 -16.71
N GLY A 21 -4.86 -14.22 -16.75
CA GLY A 21 -5.67 -14.54 -15.57
C GLY A 21 -5.53 -15.97 -15.04
N PHE A 22 -5.39 -16.96 -15.92
CA PHE A 22 -5.26 -18.38 -15.53
C PHE A 22 -3.86 -18.71 -14.99
N SER A 23 -2.83 -18.03 -15.48
CA SER A 23 -1.47 -18.21 -14.98
C SER A 23 -1.36 -17.74 -13.53
N GLN A 24 -1.90 -16.56 -13.22
CA GLN A 24 -1.80 -15.97 -11.88
C GLN A 24 -2.53 -16.80 -10.81
N SER A 25 -3.70 -17.39 -11.13
CA SER A 25 -4.42 -18.28 -10.22
C SER A 25 -3.70 -19.62 -10.01
N SER A 26 -3.15 -20.20 -11.08
CA SER A 26 -2.38 -21.46 -10.99
C SER A 26 -1.08 -21.32 -10.19
N VAL A 27 -0.39 -20.19 -10.36
CA VAL A 27 0.85 -19.88 -9.63
C VAL A 27 0.56 -19.63 -8.15
N ARG A 28 -0.49 -18.87 -7.82
CA ARG A 28 -0.93 -18.68 -6.43
C ARG A 28 -1.23 -20.01 -5.74
N SER A 29 -2.00 -20.88 -6.40
CA SER A 29 -2.35 -22.20 -5.84
C SER A 29 -1.12 -23.06 -5.57
N ALA A 30 -0.07 -22.95 -6.40
CA ALA A 30 1.19 -23.63 -6.17
C ALA A 30 1.92 -23.14 -4.90
N TYR A 31 2.00 -21.83 -4.69
CA TYR A 31 2.58 -21.25 -3.46
C TYR A 31 1.78 -21.63 -2.22
N GLU A 32 0.45 -21.50 -2.25
CA GLU A 32 -0.42 -21.88 -1.14
C GLU A 32 -0.25 -23.38 -0.78
N SER A 33 -0.16 -24.25 -1.78
CA SER A 33 0.05 -25.69 -1.57
C SER A 33 1.43 -25.99 -0.99
N PHE A 34 2.47 -25.31 -1.47
CA PHE A 34 3.83 -25.46 -0.98
C PHE A 34 3.95 -25.03 0.49
N ASP A 35 3.50 -23.82 0.80
CA ASP A 35 3.54 -23.27 2.17
C ASP A 35 2.71 -24.10 3.15
N THR A 36 1.59 -24.65 2.69
CA THR A 36 0.79 -25.61 3.47
C THR A 36 1.56 -26.91 3.73
N ALA A 37 2.27 -27.43 2.73
CA ALA A 37 3.02 -28.68 2.84
C ALA A 37 4.24 -28.57 3.76
N ILE A 38 4.94 -27.43 3.74
CA ILE A 38 6.09 -27.21 4.63
C ILE A 38 5.69 -26.61 5.99
N HIS A 39 4.45 -26.16 6.15
CA HIS A 39 3.95 -25.36 7.26
C HIS A 39 4.61 -23.97 7.37
N VAL A 40 3.81 -22.94 7.65
CA VAL A 40 4.26 -21.54 7.74
C VAL A 40 5.44 -21.32 8.71
N GLN A 41 5.54 -22.12 9.76
CA GLN A 41 6.65 -22.09 10.73
C GLN A 41 8.02 -22.46 10.15
N ASN A 42 8.06 -23.10 8.99
CA ASN A 42 9.29 -23.45 8.27
C ASN A 42 9.53 -22.55 7.04
N THR A 43 8.77 -21.46 6.90
CA THR A 43 8.92 -20.49 5.81
C THR A 43 9.85 -19.33 6.21
N GLY A 44 10.21 -18.48 5.23
CA GLY A 44 10.97 -17.27 5.49
C GLY A 44 10.32 -16.30 6.48
N LEU A 45 8.99 -16.37 6.67
CA LEU A 45 8.26 -15.54 7.63
C LEU A 45 8.64 -15.83 9.09
N ALA A 46 9.06 -17.07 9.39
CA ALA A 46 9.48 -17.46 10.73
C ALA A 46 10.89 -16.95 11.10
N ASN A 47 11.62 -16.36 10.15
CA ASN A 47 12.95 -15.79 10.38
C ASN A 47 12.92 -14.36 10.96
N GLY A 48 11.74 -13.83 11.29
CA GLY A 48 11.59 -12.54 11.96
C GLY A 48 11.98 -12.59 13.45
N THR A 49 11.94 -11.43 14.11
CA THR A 49 12.14 -11.35 15.56
C THR A 49 10.80 -11.57 16.27
N GLU A 50 10.77 -12.41 17.31
CA GLU A 50 9.56 -12.55 18.13
C GLU A 50 9.17 -11.19 18.74
N TYR A 51 7.94 -10.77 18.49
CA TYR A 51 7.42 -9.48 18.89
C TYR A 51 6.83 -9.55 20.30
N VAL A 52 7.34 -8.70 21.20
CA VAL A 52 6.85 -8.56 22.56
C VAL A 52 6.13 -7.23 22.71
N GLU A 53 4.85 -7.25 23.12
CA GLU A 53 4.07 -6.02 23.31
C GLU A 53 4.64 -5.17 24.45
N GLN A 54 5.05 -3.94 24.11
CA GLN A 54 5.65 -2.99 25.04
C GLN A 54 4.62 -2.00 25.64
N HIS A 55 3.44 -1.88 25.03
CA HIS A 55 2.45 -0.88 25.42
C HIS A 55 1.20 -1.53 26.03
N ILE A 56 0.97 -1.27 27.31
CA ILE A 56 -0.33 -1.53 27.93
C ILE A 56 -1.31 -0.46 27.45
N VAL A 57 -2.40 -0.88 26.80
CA VAL A 57 -3.41 0.02 26.22
C VAL A 57 -4.75 -0.06 26.96
N LYS A 58 -5.50 1.03 26.97
CA LYS A 58 -6.89 1.10 27.50
C LYS A 58 -7.88 1.55 26.41
N ASN A 59 -9.16 1.28 26.63
CA ASN A 59 -10.28 1.82 25.84
C ASN A 59 -10.17 1.59 24.31
N ASN A 60 -9.58 0.46 23.90
CA ASN A 60 -9.33 0.14 22.50
C ASN A 60 -8.51 1.20 21.73
N LYS A 61 -7.75 2.05 22.42
CA LYS A 61 -6.87 3.06 21.81
C LYS A 61 -5.50 2.47 21.51
N HIS A 62 -5.43 1.64 20.48
CA HIS A 62 -4.25 0.87 20.10
C HIS A 62 -3.45 1.49 18.95
N LYS A 63 -2.20 1.05 18.80
CA LYS A 63 -1.23 1.49 17.79
C LYS A 63 -1.39 0.88 16.39
N TYR A 64 -2.22 -0.14 16.25
CA TYR A 64 -2.48 -0.82 14.97
C TYR A 64 -3.37 0.00 14.02
N LEU A 65 -3.31 -0.26 12.71
CA LEU A 65 -4.03 0.45 11.64
C LEU A 65 -5.50 0.74 12.01
N ASP A 66 -6.32 -0.32 12.03
CA ASP A 66 -7.77 -0.20 12.29
C ASP A 66 -8.21 -0.96 13.55
N THR A 67 -7.63 -2.13 13.79
CA THR A 67 -8.12 -3.11 14.76
C THR A 67 -6.93 -3.77 15.48
N PRO A 68 -7.04 -4.14 16.76
CA PRO A 68 -5.94 -4.80 17.47
C PRO A 68 -5.84 -6.30 17.18
N GLU A 69 -6.76 -6.89 16.42
CA GLU A 69 -6.76 -8.29 16.00
C GLU A 69 -5.92 -8.51 14.74
N TYR A 70 -5.51 -9.77 14.53
CA TYR A 70 -4.89 -10.18 13.28
C TYR A 70 -5.97 -10.33 12.21
N ARG A 71 -5.58 -10.05 10.97
CA ARG A 71 -6.44 -10.17 9.79
C ARG A 71 -5.69 -10.95 8.73
N THR A 72 -6.38 -11.90 8.12
CA THR A 72 -5.84 -12.67 7.01
C THR A 72 -5.56 -11.74 5.83
N GLY A 73 -4.38 -11.87 5.26
CA GLY A 73 -3.90 -11.02 4.17
C GLY A 73 -2.84 -11.71 3.33
N THR A 74 -2.15 -10.91 2.51
CA THR A 74 -1.06 -11.36 1.64
C THR A 74 0.17 -10.50 1.93
N VAL A 75 1.36 -11.06 1.90
CA VAL A 75 2.62 -10.31 1.99
C VAL A 75 3.59 -10.81 0.93
N VAL A 76 4.28 -9.90 0.25
CA VAL A 76 5.45 -10.21 -0.56
C VAL A 76 6.68 -9.91 0.28
N TYR A 77 7.38 -10.96 0.69
CA TYR A 77 8.51 -10.89 1.61
C TYR A 77 9.74 -11.54 0.97
N ASP A 78 10.83 -10.78 0.87
CA ASP A 78 12.07 -11.15 0.19
C ASP A 78 11.83 -11.62 -1.27
N GLY A 79 10.90 -10.93 -1.95
CA GLY A 79 10.48 -11.25 -3.33
C GLY A 79 9.52 -12.44 -3.47
N GLN A 80 9.21 -13.17 -2.40
CA GLN A 80 8.27 -14.30 -2.43
C GLN A 80 6.88 -13.89 -1.92
N PRO A 81 5.78 -14.21 -2.64
CA PRO A 81 4.44 -13.99 -2.14
C PRO A 81 4.03 -15.09 -1.13
N TYR A 82 3.43 -14.66 -0.03
CA TYR A 82 2.80 -15.51 0.99
C TYR A 82 1.33 -15.10 1.12
N TYR A 83 0.43 -16.05 0.91
CA TYR A 83 -1.02 -15.83 0.89
C TYR A 83 -1.69 -16.37 2.15
N ASN A 84 -2.85 -15.81 2.49
CA ASN A 84 -3.69 -16.23 3.62
C ASN A 84 -2.94 -16.26 4.96
N VAL A 85 -2.07 -15.27 5.17
CA VAL A 85 -1.28 -15.12 6.39
C VAL A 85 -1.98 -14.19 7.36
N ASP A 86 -1.93 -14.51 8.66
CA ASP A 86 -2.48 -13.64 9.70
C ASP A 86 -1.53 -12.45 9.95
N LEU A 87 -1.90 -11.29 9.40
CA LEU A 87 -1.12 -10.06 9.47
C LEU A 87 -1.71 -9.05 10.45
N LYS A 88 -0.86 -8.20 10.98
CA LYS A 88 -1.25 -7.03 11.77
C LYS A 88 -0.26 -5.91 11.57
N TYR A 89 -0.76 -4.74 11.15
CA TYR A 89 0.08 -3.58 10.89
C TYR A 89 0.06 -2.61 12.09
N ASN A 90 1.21 -2.43 12.74
CA ASN A 90 1.44 -1.42 13.76
C ASN A 90 1.88 -0.11 13.10
N VAL A 91 0.96 0.85 12.95
CA VAL A 91 1.22 2.12 12.26
C VAL A 91 2.00 3.13 13.11
N TYR A 92 2.14 2.89 14.41
CA TYR A 92 2.92 3.77 15.28
C TYR A 92 4.43 3.52 15.12
N ASP A 93 4.83 2.25 15.18
CA ASP A 93 6.22 1.84 15.03
C ASP A 93 6.58 1.50 13.55
N ASP A 94 5.58 1.54 12.66
CA ASP A 94 5.68 1.20 11.24
C ASP A 94 6.23 -0.24 11.03
N LEU A 95 5.58 -1.21 11.71
CA LEU A 95 5.96 -2.63 11.77
C LEU A 95 4.84 -3.54 11.24
N LEU A 96 5.20 -4.49 10.37
CA LEU A 96 4.30 -5.55 9.94
C LEU A 96 4.54 -6.80 10.77
N LEU A 97 3.53 -7.21 11.52
CA LEU A 97 3.56 -8.41 12.36
C LEU A 97 2.84 -9.55 11.66
N VAL A 98 3.37 -10.75 11.80
CA VAL A 98 2.75 -12.00 11.36
C VAL A 98 2.52 -12.92 12.55
N ARG A 99 1.38 -13.62 12.58
CA ARG A 99 1.12 -14.68 13.57
C ARG A 99 1.51 -16.02 12.97
N ILE A 100 2.37 -16.75 13.68
CA ILE A 100 2.88 -18.06 13.26
C ILE A 100 2.53 -19.10 14.32
N PRO A 101 1.94 -20.26 13.95
CA PRO A 101 1.80 -21.41 14.82
C PRO A 101 3.16 -21.92 15.30
N THR A 102 3.28 -22.21 16.59
CA THR A 102 4.48 -22.78 17.21
C THR A 102 4.10 -24.03 18.01
N THR A 103 5.09 -24.80 18.45
CA THR A 103 4.86 -26.03 19.25
C THR A 103 4.05 -25.77 20.53
N GLY A 104 4.08 -24.54 21.06
CA GLY A 104 3.35 -24.13 22.27
C GLY A 104 2.09 -23.28 22.03
N GLY A 105 1.65 -23.11 20.79
CA GLY A 105 0.47 -22.30 20.44
C GLY A 105 0.73 -21.41 19.23
N THR A 106 0.71 -20.09 19.41
CA THR A 106 0.99 -19.11 18.35
C THR A 106 1.84 -17.98 18.89
N ALA A 107 2.83 -17.54 18.13
CA ALA A 107 3.65 -16.37 18.46
C ALA A 107 3.52 -15.29 17.38
N ALA A 108 3.81 -14.05 17.76
CA ALA A 108 3.86 -12.91 16.86
C ALA A 108 5.32 -12.67 16.45
N PHE A 109 5.56 -12.48 15.16
CA PHE A 109 6.88 -12.15 14.63
C PHE A 109 6.82 -10.83 13.88
N GLU A 110 7.82 -9.98 14.13
CA GLU A 110 8.07 -8.77 13.36
C GLU A 110 8.85 -9.13 12.09
N LEU A 111 8.30 -8.79 10.93
CA LEU A 111 9.00 -8.95 9.66
C LEU A 111 10.06 -7.85 9.49
N HIS A 112 11.22 -8.24 8.98
CA HIS A 112 12.28 -7.30 8.61
C HIS A 112 11.78 -6.34 7.52
N LYS A 113 11.66 -5.07 7.88
CA LYS A 113 10.97 -4.06 7.08
C LYS A 113 11.56 -3.88 5.68
N GLU A 114 12.88 -4.01 5.57
CA GLU A 114 13.64 -3.90 4.33
C GLU A 114 13.39 -5.07 3.36
N LYS A 115 12.87 -6.20 3.86
CA LYS A 115 12.50 -7.38 3.08
C LYS A 115 11.02 -7.41 2.72
N VAL A 116 10.18 -6.60 3.36
CA VAL A 116 8.77 -6.48 2.97
C VAL A 116 8.69 -5.60 1.72
N ASN A 117 8.26 -6.18 0.60
CA ASN A 117 8.06 -5.44 -0.64
C ASN A 117 6.67 -4.77 -0.65
N SER A 118 5.64 -5.56 -0.34
CA SER A 118 4.24 -5.13 -0.29
C SER A 118 3.42 -6.05 0.60
N PHE A 119 2.26 -5.58 1.04
CA PHE A 119 1.28 -6.42 1.72
C PHE A 119 -0.14 -5.91 1.50
N GLU A 120 -1.11 -6.79 1.71
CA GLU A 120 -2.53 -6.48 1.63
C GLU A 120 -3.20 -6.93 2.93
N ILE A 121 -3.94 -6.02 3.56
CA ILE A 121 -4.72 -6.27 4.78
C ILE A 121 -6.00 -5.43 4.74
N ASN A 122 -7.15 -6.01 5.10
CA ASN A 122 -8.46 -5.34 5.08
C ASN A 122 -8.83 -4.70 3.71
N ASN A 123 -8.46 -5.34 2.60
CA ASN A 123 -8.63 -4.82 1.23
C ASN A 123 -7.83 -3.53 0.92
N SER A 124 -6.92 -3.14 1.80
CA SER A 124 -5.96 -2.07 1.57
C SER A 124 -4.62 -2.67 1.17
N SER A 125 -4.05 -2.16 0.08
CA SER A 125 -2.73 -2.56 -0.42
C SER A 125 -1.67 -1.58 0.05
N PHE A 126 -0.52 -2.09 0.48
CA PHE A 126 0.59 -1.32 1.00
C PHE A 126 1.88 -1.68 0.28
N ILE A 127 2.76 -0.70 0.11
CA ILE A 127 4.11 -0.88 -0.44
C ILE A 127 5.16 -0.30 0.47
N SER A 128 6.35 -0.87 0.40
CA SER A 128 7.55 -0.35 1.07
C SER A 128 8.23 0.67 0.17
N VAL A 129 8.29 1.92 0.62
CA VAL A 129 9.04 3.00 -0.04
C VAL A 129 10.32 3.23 0.74
N LYS A 130 11.45 3.30 0.03
CA LYS A 130 12.77 3.57 0.63
C LYS A 130 13.02 5.07 0.66
N GLU A 131 13.26 5.59 1.85
CA GLU A 131 13.70 6.97 2.05
C GLU A 131 15.22 7.07 1.84
N ASN A 132 15.63 7.84 0.85
CA ASN A 132 17.04 8.18 0.64
C ASN A 132 17.38 9.44 1.47
N PRO A 133 18.55 9.54 2.14
CA PRO A 133 19.72 8.66 2.06
C PRO A 133 19.80 7.59 3.16
N GLU A 134 18.88 7.58 4.13
CA GLU A 134 18.98 6.71 5.32
C GLU A 134 18.63 5.23 5.04
N ASN A 135 18.22 4.90 3.81
CA ASN A 135 17.76 3.56 3.39
C ASN A 135 16.69 2.98 4.33
N LYS A 136 15.90 3.86 4.97
CA LYS A 136 14.80 3.44 5.82
C LYS A 136 13.59 3.13 4.95
N SER A 137 13.16 1.88 4.98
CA SER A 137 11.88 1.49 4.41
C SER A 137 10.73 2.03 5.27
N GLN A 138 9.64 2.44 4.64
CA GLN A 138 8.41 2.90 5.28
C GLN A 138 7.20 2.36 4.52
N PHE A 139 6.12 2.01 5.22
CA PHE A 139 4.94 1.45 4.57
C PHE A 139 3.90 2.52 4.24
N PHE A 140 3.45 2.52 2.99
CA PHE A 140 2.41 3.41 2.50
C PHE A 140 1.27 2.60 1.90
N GLU A 141 0.03 2.96 2.25
CA GLU A 141 -1.18 2.50 1.58
C GLU A 141 -1.27 3.11 0.18
N ILE A 142 -1.70 2.31 -0.79
CA ILE A 142 -1.99 2.77 -2.15
C ILE A 142 -3.43 3.29 -2.21
N LEU A 143 -3.60 4.58 -2.51
CA LEU A 143 -4.91 5.21 -2.75
C LEU A 143 -5.26 5.29 -4.24
N ILE A 144 -4.26 5.50 -5.09
CA ILE A 144 -4.39 5.45 -6.56
C ILE A 144 -3.22 4.63 -7.09
N ASP A 145 -3.52 3.62 -7.92
CA ASP A 145 -2.54 2.94 -8.76
C ASP A 145 -2.95 3.16 -10.23
N GLY A 146 -2.41 4.21 -10.83
CA GLY A 146 -2.75 4.65 -12.19
C GLY A 146 -1.52 4.80 -13.07
N SER A 147 -1.72 4.79 -14.38
CA SER A 147 -0.64 4.92 -15.37
C SER A 147 0.19 6.21 -15.25
N HIS A 148 -0.40 7.27 -14.71
CA HIS A 148 0.25 8.58 -14.56
C HIS A 148 0.66 8.90 -13.13
N PHE A 149 -0.07 8.37 -12.14
CA PHE A 149 0.08 8.73 -10.74
C PHE A 149 -0.05 7.49 -9.87
N LEU A 150 0.85 7.38 -8.89
CA LEU A 150 0.71 6.50 -7.75
C LEU A 150 0.54 7.40 -6.52
N LEU A 151 -0.66 7.44 -5.94
CA LEU A 151 -0.93 8.21 -4.72
C LEU A 151 -0.83 7.28 -3.52
N LEU A 152 0.02 7.67 -2.58
CA LEU A 152 0.40 6.89 -1.42
C LEU A 152 0.04 7.63 -0.14
N LYS A 153 -0.40 6.90 0.87
CA LYS A 153 -0.75 7.41 2.20
C LYS A 153 0.02 6.67 3.29
N LYS A 154 0.69 7.42 4.15
CA LYS A 154 1.26 6.89 5.39
C LYS A 154 0.28 7.14 6.53
N HIS A 155 -0.11 6.06 7.18
CA HIS A 155 -0.91 6.15 8.40
C HIS A 155 -0.02 6.51 9.58
N LEU A 156 -0.45 7.48 10.38
CA LEU A 156 0.25 7.91 11.56
C LEU A 156 -0.68 7.87 12.78
N LYS A 157 -0.10 7.47 13.91
CA LYS A 157 -0.74 7.59 15.22
C LYS A 157 0.20 8.30 16.17
N LYS A 158 -0.36 9.03 17.12
CA LYS A 158 0.38 9.63 18.23
C LYS A 158 0.04 8.94 19.53
N ALA A 159 1.05 8.72 20.36
CA ALA A 159 0.90 8.11 21.66
C ALA A 159 0.76 9.18 22.75
N ARG A 160 -0.17 8.97 23.68
CA ARG A 160 -0.23 9.67 24.96
C ARG A 160 0.06 8.69 26.07
N LYS A 161 1.08 9.00 26.87
CA LYS A 161 1.44 8.23 28.06
C LYS A 161 0.67 8.76 29.25
N HIS A 162 0.02 7.86 29.98
CA HIS A 162 -0.70 8.16 31.20
C HIS A 162 -0.08 7.41 32.37
N LEU A 163 0.01 8.09 33.50
CA LEU A 163 0.41 7.50 34.77
C LEU A 163 -0.85 7.35 35.63
N ASP A 164 -1.24 6.11 35.87
CA ASP A 164 -2.24 5.75 36.88
C ASP A 164 -1.52 5.48 38.22
N GLN A 165 -2.27 5.35 39.31
CA GLN A 165 -1.69 5.18 40.65
C GLN A 165 -0.70 4.00 40.75
N ASN A 166 -0.92 2.93 39.96
CA ASN A 166 -0.17 1.68 40.07
C ASN A 166 0.51 1.23 38.76
N PHE A 167 0.26 1.88 37.63
CA PHE A 167 0.86 1.47 36.35
C PHE A 167 0.85 2.60 35.30
N THR A 168 1.70 2.43 34.30
CA THR A 168 1.71 3.25 33.10
C THR A 168 0.86 2.59 32.02
N TYR A 169 0.04 3.38 31.33
CA TYR A 169 -0.67 2.95 30.12
C TYR A 169 -0.56 3.98 29.00
N PHE A 170 -0.87 3.55 27.79
CA PHE A 170 -0.80 4.36 26.58
C PHE A 170 -2.15 4.42 25.89
N GLU A 171 -2.45 5.58 25.32
CA GLU A 171 -3.58 5.80 24.42
C GLU A 171 -3.04 6.28 23.07
N PHE A 172 -3.36 5.56 22.00
CA PHE A 172 -2.96 5.92 20.64
C PHE A 172 -4.14 6.51 19.88
N GLU A 173 -3.94 7.70 19.31
CA GLU A 173 -4.94 8.42 18.52
C GLU A 173 -4.44 8.62 17.09
N LYS A 174 -5.35 8.65 16.11
CA LYS A 174 -5.02 8.98 14.72
C LYS A 174 -4.34 10.34 14.67
N ASP A 175 -3.25 10.42 13.92
CA ASP A 175 -2.58 11.68 13.61
C ASP A 175 -2.80 12.05 12.13
N SER A 176 -2.36 13.26 11.75
CA SER A 176 -2.44 13.71 10.37
C SER A 176 -1.57 12.82 9.48
N PRO A 177 -2.14 12.14 8.47
CA PRO A 177 -1.37 11.27 7.59
C PRO A 177 -0.43 12.07 6.68
N GLU A 178 0.59 11.40 6.17
CA GLU A 178 1.48 11.92 5.13
C GLU A 178 1.09 11.33 3.77
N TYR A 179 1.21 12.12 2.70
CA TYR A 179 0.92 11.71 1.34
C TYR A 179 2.11 11.90 0.43
N LEU A 180 2.41 10.86 -0.35
CA LEU A 180 3.37 10.90 -1.44
C LEU A 180 2.66 10.70 -2.78
N LEU A 181 3.08 11.44 -3.79
CA LEU A 181 2.71 11.20 -5.17
C LEU A 181 3.95 10.72 -5.92
N SER A 182 3.89 9.54 -6.51
CA SER A 182 4.84 9.18 -7.54
C SER A 182 4.41 9.77 -8.87
N PHE A 183 5.30 10.56 -9.48
CA PHE A 183 5.09 11.17 -10.78
C PHE A 183 6.43 11.22 -11.52
N ASN A 184 6.47 10.80 -12.78
CA ASN A 184 7.70 10.73 -13.60
C ASN A 184 8.86 9.95 -12.97
N GLY A 185 8.55 8.92 -12.16
CA GLY A 185 9.55 8.06 -11.52
C GLY A 185 10.15 8.61 -10.23
N GLU A 186 9.69 9.76 -9.75
CA GLU A 186 10.10 10.36 -8.48
C GLU A 186 8.93 10.46 -7.50
N TYR A 187 9.23 10.50 -6.20
CA TYR A 187 8.23 10.69 -5.14
C TYR A 187 8.23 12.14 -4.64
N TYR A 188 7.05 12.72 -4.51
CA TYR A 188 6.86 14.09 -4.02
C TYR A 188 5.86 14.13 -2.88
N GLU A 189 6.19 14.86 -1.81
CA GLU A 189 5.22 15.14 -0.74
C GLU A 189 4.10 16.07 -1.19
N VAL A 190 2.86 15.62 -1.01
CA VAL A 190 1.65 16.34 -1.44
C VAL A 190 0.72 16.68 -0.27
N ASN A 191 1.30 16.94 0.90
CA ASN A 191 0.61 17.31 2.14
C ASN A 191 -0.01 18.71 2.14
N SER A 192 0.29 19.54 1.13
CA SER A 192 -0.17 20.93 1.09
C SER A 192 -0.56 21.39 -0.30
N ARG A 193 -1.50 22.33 -0.38
CA ARG A 193 -1.86 22.98 -1.65
C ARG A 193 -0.65 23.62 -2.34
N ARG A 194 0.31 24.14 -1.56
CA ARG A 194 1.52 24.77 -2.08
C ARG A 194 2.44 23.76 -2.76
N SER A 195 2.66 22.60 -2.15
CA SER A 195 3.50 21.56 -2.75
C SER A 195 2.89 21.01 -4.04
N ILE A 196 1.56 20.81 -4.07
CA ILE A 196 0.85 20.36 -5.26
C ILE A 196 0.93 21.39 -6.40
N ARG A 197 0.68 22.69 -6.13
CA ARG A 197 0.81 23.74 -7.16
C ARG A 197 2.22 23.83 -7.75
N ARG A 198 3.25 23.67 -6.92
CA ARG A 198 4.64 23.65 -7.39
C ARG A 198 4.92 22.46 -8.30
N LEU A 199 4.27 21.33 -8.05
CA LEU A 199 4.42 20.12 -8.87
C LEU A 199 3.70 20.23 -10.21
N PHE A 200 2.58 20.97 -10.27
CA PHE A 200 1.76 21.17 -11.47
C PHE A 200 1.59 22.66 -11.81
N PRO A 201 2.67 23.38 -12.20
CA PRO A 201 2.63 24.82 -12.42
C PRO A 201 1.74 25.23 -13.61
N ASN A 202 1.49 24.32 -14.55
CA ASN A 202 0.62 24.58 -15.71
C ASN A 202 -0.87 24.38 -15.40
N GLN A 203 -1.23 23.86 -14.22
CA GLN A 203 -2.60 23.55 -13.82
C GLN A 203 -3.03 24.32 -12.56
N GLU A 204 -2.38 25.44 -12.25
CA GLU A 204 -2.66 26.18 -11.01
C GLU A 204 -4.10 26.68 -10.88
N GLU A 205 -4.72 27.08 -12.00
CA GLU A 205 -6.11 27.52 -12.05
C GLU A 205 -7.06 26.36 -11.73
N GLN A 206 -6.90 25.22 -12.41
CA GLN A 206 -7.65 23.99 -12.13
C GLN A 206 -7.53 23.57 -10.67
N ILE A 207 -6.31 23.55 -10.11
CA ILE A 207 -6.08 23.25 -8.69
C ILE A 207 -6.80 24.25 -7.81
N ARG A 208 -6.68 25.56 -8.09
CA ARG A 208 -7.35 26.60 -7.29
C ARG A 208 -8.86 26.39 -7.25
N ASP A 209 -9.46 26.10 -8.39
CA ASP A 209 -10.91 25.99 -8.51
C ASP A 209 -11.41 24.68 -7.88
N PHE A 210 -10.66 23.58 -8.03
CA PHE A 210 -10.94 22.33 -7.33
C PHE A 210 -10.95 22.49 -5.81
N TYR A 211 -9.94 23.18 -5.24
CA TYR A 211 -9.88 23.46 -3.80
C TYR A 211 -11.04 24.34 -3.31
N ARG A 212 -11.49 25.29 -4.13
CA ARG A 212 -12.63 26.15 -3.79
C ARG A 212 -13.92 25.34 -3.72
N SER A 213 -14.18 24.53 -4.74
CA SER A 213 -15.40 23.73 -4.86
C SER A 213 -15.48 22.58 -3.85
N ASN A 214 -14.33 22.05 -3.39
CA ASN A 214 -14.26 20.85 -2.54
C ASN A 214 -13.68 21.12 -1.13
N SER A 215 -13.73 22.37 -0.64
CA SER A 215 -13.12 22.75 0.65
C SER A 215 -13.69 22.04 1.89
N SER A 216 -14.97 21.64 1.86
CA SER A 216 -15.58 20.82 2.91
C SER A 216 -14.98 19.42 2.93
N LEU A 217 -14.91 18.79 1.76
CA LEU A 217 -14.36 17.44 1.58
C LEU A 217 -12.89 17.37 2.00
N GLN A 218 -12.10 18.41 1.69
CA GLN A 218 -10.71 18.52 2.11
C GLN A 218 -10.51 18.32 3.62
N LYS A 219 -11.48 18.76 4.45
CA LYS A 219 -11.40 18.67 5.91
C LYS A 219 -12.01 17.38 6.44
N SER A 220 -13.13 16.95 5.86
CA SER A 220 -13.86 15.78 6.36
C SER A 220 -13.25 14.46 5.90
N ASP A 221 -12.73 14.42 4.67
CA ASP A 221 -12.16 13.23 4.03
C ASP A 221 -11.01 13.63 3.08
N PRO A 222 -9.81 13.84 3.64
CA PRO A 222 -8.62 14.20 2.87
C PRO A 222 -8.22 13.14 1.83
N ASP A 223 -8.44 11.85 2.13
CA ASP A 223 -8.12 10.74 1.24
C ASP A 223 -8.92 10.85 -0.07
N THR A 224 -10.25 10.98 0.04
CA THR A 224 -11.14 11.14 -1.11
C THR A 224 -10.86 12.46 -1.83
N PHE A 225 -10.62 13.54 -1.09
CA PHE A 225 -10.27 14.84 -1.70
C PHE A 225 -9.03 14.74 -2.60
N LEU A 226 -7.92 14.19 -2.09
CA LEU A 226 -6.69 14.05 -2.85
C LEU A 226 -6.85 13.07 -4.00
N THR A 227 -7.57 11.97 -3.79
CA THR A 227 -7.85 10.99 -4.83
C THR A 227 -8.59 11.62 -6.01
N LEU A 228 -9.62 12.41 -5.74
CA LEU A 228 -10.39 13.10 -6.78
C LEU A 228 -9.56 14.19 -7.47
N LEU A 229 -8.77 14.96 -6.70
CA LEU A 229 -7.89 16.00 -7.25
C LEU A 229 -6.89 15.40 -8.25
N PHE A 230 -6.19 14.33 -7.90
CA PHE A 230 -5.19 13.74 -8.80
C PHE A 230 -5.82 13.02 -9.99
N LYS A 231 -7.03 12.47 -9.86
CA LYS A 231 -7.79 11.95 -11.01
C LYS A 231 -8.20 13.05 -11.98
N ASP A 232 -8.63 14.21 -11.47
CA ASP A 232 -8.95 15.39 -12.28
C ASP A 232 -7.71 15.91 -13.02
N LEU A 233 -6.57 16.06 -12.32
CA LEU A 233 -5.31 16.48 -12.93
C LEU A 233 -4.78 15.49 -13.98
N ALA A 234 -4.97 14.18 -13.77
CA ALA A 234 -4.54 13.15 -14.71
C ALA A 234 -5.34 13.23 -16.03
N SER A 235 -6.64 13.48 -15.93
CA SER A 235 -7.55 13.54 -17.08
C SER A 235 -7.21 14.70 -18.01
N SER A 236 -6.81 15.85 -17.44
CA SER A 236 -6.34 17.00 -18.22
C SER A 236 -4.94 16.79 -18.83
N ASN A 237 -4.08 15.98 -18.20
CA ASN A 237 -2.75 15.65 -18.74
C ASN A 237 -2.80 14.69 -19.94
N SER A 238 -3.80 13.81 -20.02
CA SER A 238 -4.00 12.94 -21.21
C SER A 238 -4.35 13.73 -22.47
N GLU A 239 -4.96 14.91 -22.35
CA GLU A 239 -5.31 15.77 -23.49
C GLU A 239 -4.10 16.52 -24.08
N LEU A 240 -2.99 16.61 -23.34
CA LEU A 240 -1.77 17.32 -23.76
C LEU A 240 -0.77 16.46 -24.54
N LYS A 241 -1.01 15.14 -24.65
CA LYS A 241 -0.14 14.21 -25.43
C LYS A 241 -0.55 14.03 -26.89
N ILE A 242 -1.55 14.78 -27.38
CA ILE A 242 -1.89 14.83 -28.81
C ILE A 242 -1.36 16.14 -29.39
N LYS A 243 -0.07 16.16 -29.72
CA LYS A 243 0.47 17.08 -30.75
C LYS A 243 1.74 16.53 -31.37
#